data_AF-A0A7Y5Q8T8-F1
#
_entry.id   AF-A0A7Y5Q8T8-F1
#
_cell.length_a   1.000
_cell.length_b   1.000
_cell.length_c   1.000
_cell.angle_alpha   90.00
_cell.angle_beta   90.00
_cell.angle_gamma   90.00
#
_symmetry.space_group_name_H-M   'P 1'
#
loop_
_entity.id
_entity.type
_entity.pdbx_description
1 polymer ?
#
loop_
_entity_poly.entity_id
_entity_poly.type
_entity_poly.pdbx_seq_one_letter_code
_entity_poly.pdbx_strand_id
1 'polypeptide(L)'
;VLATAAGWQRTGRPGVGWFVLLLAVAVISPALLLNHVSELYVYSALPPLCVLAGVGLGAWATRPVARLALGLLFLLHLSATEAKIAAMRANGRQATHLLGHLVPRAQRLPPGGVLTLVQPPVLRHRYSVFWLEGWDVLAHGVTGVVTLSGRSDIGVHIVEAGQPAVGEAVTLRDGRVVELARN
;
A
#
# COMPACT_ATOMS: atom_id res chain seq x y z
N VAL A 1 -20.16 12.10 -8.70
CA VAL A 1 -21.51 11.71 -8.21
C VAL A 1 -22.62 12.49 -8.91
N LEU A 2 -22.68 13.83 -8.81
CA LEU A 2 -23.74 14.63 -9.45
C LEU A 2 -23.81 14.48 -10.98
N ALA A 3 -22.67 14.52 -11.67
CA ALA A 3 -22.62 14.30 -13.13
C ALA A 3 -23.08 12.89 -13.53
N THR A 4 -22.72 11.88 -12.74
CA THR A 4 -23.11 10.49 -12.92
C THR A 4 -24.63 10.32 -12.75
N ALA A 5 -25.21 10.90 -11.70
CA ALA A 5 -26.65 10.88 -11.44
C ALA A 5 -27.45 11.60 -12.54
N ALA A 6 -26.98 12.79 -12.96
CA ALA A 6 -27.59 13.54 -14.05
C ALA A 6 -27.47 12.83 -15.41
N GLY A 7 -26.38 12.10 -15.65
CA GLY A 7 -26.21 11.28 -16.86
C GLY A 7 -27.17 10.10 -16.88
N TRP A 8 -27.35 9.45 -15.75
CA TRP A 8 -28.26 8.31 -15.61
C TRP A 8 -29.73 8.70 -15.86
N GLN A 9 -30.19 9.85 -15.35
CA GLN A 9 -31.53 10.36 -15.66
C GLN A 9 -31.79 10.56 -17.17
N ARG A 10 -30.73 10.80 -17.96
CA ARG A 10 -30.82 10.98 -19.42
C ARG A 10 -30.82 9.68 -20.23
N THR A 11 -30.50 8.54 -19.62
CA THR A 11 -30.41 7.25 -20.34
C THR A 11 -31.76 6.63 -20.70
N GLY A 12 -32.88 7.18 -20.20
CA GLY A 12 -34.23 6.65 -20.42
C GLY A 12 -34.49 5.28 -19.78
N ARG A 13 -33.53 4.71 -19.04
CA ARG A 13 -33.61 3.41 -18.37
C ARG A 13 -33.24 3.50 -16.89
N PRO A 14 -34.00 4.24 -16.07
CA PRO A 14 -33.68 4.44 -14.66
C PRO A 14 -33.59 3.11 -13.89
N GLY A 15 -34.40 2.10 -14.23
CA GLY A 15 -34.42 0.81 -13.52
C GLY A 15 -33.06 0.09 -13.48
N VAL A 16 -32.26 0.17 -14.55
CA VAL A 16 -30.96 -0.51 -14.64
C VAL A 16 -29.97 0.03 -13.61
N GLY A 17 -29.86 1.36 -13.47
CA GLY A 17 -28.94 1.91 -12.49
C GLY A 17 -29.40 1.70 -11.04
N TRP A 18 -30.72 1.61 -10.79
CA TRP A 18 -31.23 1.34 -9.44
C TRP A 18 -30.89 -0.10 -9.05
N PHE A 19 -31.03 -1.03 -9.99
CA PHE A 19 -30.60 -2.40 -9.82
C PHE A 19 -29.10 -2.50 -9.52
N VAL A 20 -28.24 -1.81 -10.29
CA VAL A 20 -26.79 -1.83 -10.05
C VAL A 20 -26.40 -1.15 -8.73
N LEU A 21 -27.10 -0.08 -8.33
CA LEU A 21 -26.89 0.57 -7.04
C LEU A 21 -27.28 -0.34 -5.87
N LEU A 22 -28.43 -1.01 -5.96
CA LEU A 22 -28.86 -2.01 -4.98
C LEU A 22 -27.85 -3.16 -4.90
N LEU A 23 -27.30 -3.61 -6.03
CA LEU A 23 -26.24 -4.60 -6.06
C LEU A 23 -24.98 -4.10 -5.34
N ALA A 24 -24.54 -2.86 -5.57
CA ALA A 24 -23.40 -2.26 -4.88
C ALA A 24 -23.63 -2.19 -3.35
N VAL A 25 -24.83 -1.77 -2.92
CA VAL A 25 -25.21 -1.72 -1.50
C VAL A 25 -25.23 -3.13 -0.90
N ALA A 26 -25.81 -4.12 -1.59
CA ALA A 26 -25.85 -5.50 -1.14
C ALA A 26 -24.44 -6.07 -0.96
N VAL A 27 -23.51 -5.76 -1.87
CA VAL A 27 -22.10 -6.18 -1.78
C VAL A 27 -21.37 -5.52 -0.60
N ILE A 28 -21.68 -4.25 -0.26
CA ILE A 28 -21.07 -3.55 0.88
C ILE A 28 -21.73 -3.94 2.21
N SER A 29 -22.98 -4.43 2.19
CA SER A 29 -23.76 -4.69 3.40
C SER A 29 -23.08 -5.57 4.46
N PRO A 30 -22.29 -6.61 4.13
CA PRO A 30 -21.59 -7.39 5.15
C PRO A 30 -20.53 -6.55 5.88
N ALA A 31 -19.92 -5.57 5.20
CA ALA A 31 -18.93 -4.68 5.81
C ALA A 31 -19.56 -3.70 6.80
N LEU A 32 -20.84 -3.33 6.64
CA LEU A 32 -21.54 -2.46 7.60
C LEU A 32 -21.80 -3.17 8.94
N LEU A 33 -21.82 -4.50 8.95
CA LEU A 33 -22.05 -5.32 10.14
C LEU A 33 -20.74 -5.73 10.84
N LEU A 34 -19.61 -5.60 10.16
CA LEU A 34 -18.29 -5.99 10.67
C LEU A 34 -17.48 -4.74 11.05
N ASN A 35 -17.18 -4.58 12.35
CA ASN A 35 -16.36 -3.45 12.86
C ASN A 35 -14.92 -3.41 12.31
N HIS A 36 -14.46 -4.48 11.65
CA HIS A 36 -13.21 -4.49 10.88
C HIS A 36 -13.52 -4.51 9.39
N VAL A 37 -13.76 -3.33 8.83
CA VAL A 37 -13.86 -3.14 7.38
C VAL A 37 -12.45 -3.30 6.80
N SER A 38 -12.14 -4.50 6.32
CA SER A 38 -10.95 -4.69 5.48
C SER A 38 -11.16 -3.96 4.15
N GLU A 39 -10.09 -3.37 3.61
CA GLU A 39 -10.07 -2.75 2.27
C GLU A 39 -10.70 -3.66 1.19
N LEU A 40 -10.67 -4.98 1.43
CA LEU A 40 -11.24 -6.03 0.58
C LEU A 40 -12.73 -5.84 0.25
N TYR A 41 -13.56 -5.41 1.21
CA TYR A 41 -14.98 -5.22 0.95
C TYR A 41 -15.26 -4.02 0.05
N VAL A 42 -14.44 -2.96 0.19
CA VAL A 42 -14.51 -1.79 -0.70
C VAL A 42 -14.14 -2.17 -2.13
N TYR A 43 -13.14 -3.05 -2.31
CA TYR A 43 -12.77 -3.56 -3.64
C TYR A 43 -13.88 -4.38 -4.29
N SER A 44 -14.66 -5.12 -3.49
CA SER A 44 -15.80 -5.90 -3.99
C SER A 44 -16.91 -5.02 -4.55
N ALA A 45 -17.06 -3.80 -4.02
CA ALA A 45 -18.04 -2.82 -4.51
C ALA A 45 -17.57 -2.05 -5.76
N LEU A 46 -16.28 -2.09 -6.10
CA LEU A 46 -15.76 -1.35 -7.25
C LEU A 46 -16.42 -1.72 -8.58
N PRO A 47 -16.60 -3.01 -8.96
CA PRO A 47 -17.22 -3.35 -10.23
C PRO A 47 -18.61 -2.71 -10.47
N PRO A 48 -19.61 -2.84 -9.56
CA PRO A 48 -20.90 -2.19 -9.79
C PRO A 48 -20.81 -0.66 -9.74
N LEU A 49 -19.93 -0.08 -8.90
CA LEU A 49 -19.69 1.37 -8.90
C LEU A 49 -19.07 1.86 -10.23
N CYS A 50 -18.16 1.09 -10.82
CA CYS A 50 -17.58 1.38 -12.14
C CYS A 50 -18.63 1.30 -13.24
N VAL A 51 -19.56 0.34 -13.17
CA VAL A 51 -20.69 0.26 -14.11
C VAL A 51 -21.59 1.50 -13.98
N LEU A 52 -21.95 1.92 -12.75
CA LEU A 52 -22.73 3.14 -12.51
C LEU A 52 -22.01 4.38 -13.05
N ALA A 53 -20.71 4.50 -12.77
CA ALA A 53 -19.87 5.56 -13.29
C ALA A 53 -19.85 5.56 -14.83
N GLY A 54 -19.64 4.40 -15.45
CA GLY A 54 -19.59 4.22 -16.90
C GLY A 54 -20.90 4.58 -17.60
N VAL A 55 -22.04 4.11 -17.09
CA VAL A 55 -23.37 4.45 -17.63
C VAL A 55 -23.64 5.95 -17.49
N GLY A 56 -23.36 6.50 -16.30
CA GLY A 56 -23.55 7.93 -16.04
C GLY A 56 -22.66 8.81 -16.92
N LEU A 57 -21.37 8.50 -17.05
CA LEU A 57 -20.42 9.27 -17.86
C LEU A 57 -20.63 9.05 -19.37
N GLY A 58 -21.06 7.85 -19.78
CA GLY A 58 -21.36 7.51 -21.18
C GLY A 58 -22.47 8.38 -21.77
N ALA A 59 -23.48 8.76 -20.97
CA ALA A 59 -24.51 9.71 -21.38
C ALA A 59 -23.96 11.10 -21.74
N TRP A 60 -22.83 11.50 -21.13
CA TRP A 60 -22.15 12.78 -21.40
C TRP A 60 -21.10 12.65 -22.51
N ALA A 61 -20.56 11.46 -22.75
CA ALA A 61 -19.57 11.16 -23.77
C ALA A 61 -20.08 11.34 -25.22
N THR A 62 -21.36 11.70 -25.40
CA THR A 62 -21.87 12.22 -26.68
C THR A 62 -21.18 13.54 -27.08
N ARG A 63 -20.66 14.31 -26.11
CA ARG A 63 -19.95 15.57 -26.34
C ARG A 63 -18.45 15.34 -26.53
N PRO A 64 -17.80 15.97 -27.54
CA PRO A 64 -16.37 15.79 -27.80
C PRO A 64 -15.50 16.21 -26.59
N VAL A 65 -15.85 17.31 -25.92
CA VAL A 65 -15.14 17.78 -24.71
C VAL A 65 -15.19 16.75 -23.57
N ALA A 66 -16.34 16.11 -23.37
CA ALA A 66 -16.49 15.07 -22.34
C ALA A 66 -15.65 13.83 -22.68
N ARG A 67 -15.60 13.41 -23.94
CA ARG A 67 -14.73 12.30 -24.38
C ARG A 67 -13.25 12.60 -24.13
N LEU A 68 -12.82 13.82 -24.46
CA LEU A 68 -11.44 14.25 -24.21
C LEU A 68 -11.13 14.23 -22.71
N ALA A 69 -12.00 14.80 -21.87
CA ALA A 69 -11.82 14.81 -20.42
C ALA A 69 -11.75 13.39 -19.83
N LEU A 70 -12.62 12.47 -20.28
CA LEU A 70 -12.60 11.07 -19.86
C LEU A 70 -11.31 10.36 -20.32
N GLY A 71 -10.88 10.60 -21.56
CA GLY A 71 -9.62 10.07 -22.08
C GLY A 71 -8.41 10.54 -21.26
N LEU A 72 -8.35 11.84 -20.95
CA LEU A 72 -7.28 12.41 -20.11
C LEU A 72 -7.30 11.84 -18.69
N LEU A 73 -8.49 11.71 -18.09
CA LEU A 73 -8.64 11.09 -16.77
C LEU A 73 -8.15 9.63 -16.78
N PHE A 74 -8.51 8.86 -17.81
CA PHE A 74 -8.04 7.49 -17.96
C PHE A 74 -6.52 7.40 -18.08
N LEU A 75 -5.90 8.25 -18.91
CA LEU A 75 -4.45 8.31 -19.07
C LEU A 75 -3.75 8.69 -17.76
N LEU A 76 -4.32 9.63 -16.99
CA LEU A 76 -3.80 10.00 -15.68
C LEU A 76 -3.83 8.82 -14.70
N HIS A 77 -4.93 8.05 -14.68
CA HIS A 77 -5.04 6.86 -13.84
C HIS A 77 -4.06 5.75 -14.25
N LEU A 78 -3.88 5.54 -15.56
CA LEU A 78 -2.91 4.57 -16.08
C LEU A 78 -1.50 4.95 -15.63
N SER A 79 -1.11 6.21 -15.83
CA SER A 79 0.19 6.74 -15.41
C SER A 79 0.41 6.61 -13.89
N ALA A 80 -0.60 6.97 -13.09
CA ALA A 80 -0.52 6.84 -11.63
C ALA A 80 -0.39 5.37 -11.18
N THR A 81 -1.07 4.44 -11.87
CA THR A 81 -0.99 3.00 -11.59
C THR A 81 0.40 2.47 -11.92
N GLU A 82 0.97 2.84 -13.06
CA GLU A 82 2.34 2.48 -13.42
C GLU A 82 3.36 3.00 -12.41
N ALA A 83 3.22 4.27 -11.98
CA ALA A 83 4.09 4.85 -10.97
C ALA A 83 4.01 4.09 -9.63
N LYS A 84 2.81 3.70 -9.20
CA LYS A 84 2.61 2.87 -7.99
C LYS A 84 3.24 1.50 -8.13
N ILE A 85 3.06 0.82 -9.27
CA ILE A 85 3.69 -0.48 -9.55
C ILE A 85 5.22 -0.34 -9.53
N ALA A 86 5.76 0.70 -10.16
CA ALA A 86 7.20 0.96 -10.19
C ALA A 86 7.76 1.19 -8.78
N ALA A 87 7.07 1.97 -7.96
CA ALA A 87 7.44 2.20 -6.55
C ALA A 87 7.39 0.90 -5.73
N MET A 88 6.34 0.09 -5.87
CA MET A 88 6.24 -1.21 -5.18
C MET A 88 7.36 -2.17 -5.61
N ARG A 89 7.73 -2.20 -6.89
CA ARG A 89 8.87 -2.99 -7.38
C ARG A 89 10.20 -2.47 -6.81
N ALA A 90 10.37 -1.15 -6.70
CA ALA A 90 11.56 -0.56 -6.09
C ALA A 90 11.67 -0.94 -4.61
N ASN A 91 10.58 -0.83 -3.86
CA ASN A 91 10.50 -1.25 -2.46
C ASN A 91 10.82 -2.75 -2.31
N GLY A 92 10.27 -3.60 -3.17
CA GLY A 92 10.57 -5.03 -3.18
C GLY A 92 12.06 -5.33 -3.42
N ARG A 93 12.68 -4.66 -4.40
CA ARG A 93 14.14 -4.81 -4.64
C ARG A 93 14.97 -4.35 -3.45
N GLN A 94 14.61 -3.22 -2.84
CA GLN A 94 15.30 -2.70 -1.66
C GLN A 94 15.13 -3.63 -0.46
N ALA A 95 13.93 -4.16 -0.21
CA ALA A 95 13.69 -5.15 0.83
C ALA A 95 14.56 -6.39 0.63
N THR A 96 14.57 -6.98 -0.57
CA THR A 96 15.42 -8.14 -0.88
C THR A 96 16.90 -7.85 -0.66
N HIS A 97 17.37 -6.68 -1.09
CA HIS A 97 18.75 -6.25 -0.87
C HIS A 97 19.09 -6.15 0.63
N LEU A 98 18.23 -5.50 1.42
CA LEU A 98 18.44 -5.38 2.87
C LEU A 98 18.38 -6.73 3.59
N LEU A 99 17.44 -7.59 3.22
CA LEU A 99 17.35 -8.96 3.76
C LEU A 99 18.63 -9.75 3.52
N GLY A 100 19.26 -9.60 2.35
CA GLY A 100 20.56 -10.22 2.05
C GLY A 100 21.68 -9.83 3.04
N HIS A 101 21.58 -8.67 3.68
CA HIS A 101 22.51 -8.21 4.72
C HIS A 101 22.08 -8.53 6.15
N LEU A 102 20.78 -8.59 6.41
CA LEU A 102 20.24 -8.84 7.74
C LEU A 102 20.22 -10.32 8.11
N VAL A 103 19.87 -11.20 7.16
CA VAL A 103 19.77 -12.66 7.42
C VAL A 103 21.10 -13.25 7.91
N PRO A 104 22.27 -12.98 7.28
CA PRO A 104 23.54 -13.48 7.78
C PRO A 104 23.94 -12.93 9.15
N ARG A 105 23.53 -11.69 9.48
CA ARG A 105 23.76 -11.10 10.81
C ARG A 105 22.89 -11.77 11.87
N ALA A 106 21.60 -11.92 11.58
CA ALA A 106 20.66 -12.63 12.43
C ALA A 106 21.13 -14.04 12.78
N GLN A 107 21.72 -14.76 11.82
CA GLN A 107 22.29 -16.09 12.05
C GLN A 107 23.46 -16.11 13.05
N ARG A 108 24.22 -15.02 13.16
CA ARG A 108 25.41 -14.89 14.04
C ARG A 108 25.09 -14.37 15.43
N LEU A 109 23.85 -13.94 15.68
CA LEU A 109 23.45 -13.48 17.00
C LEU A 109 23.55 -14.61 18.03
N PRO A 110 23.88 -14.29 19.29
CA PRO A 110 23.80 -15.27 20.37
C PRO A 110 22.36 -15.81 20.53
N PRO A 111 22.17 -16.96 21.20
CA PRO A 111 20.85 -17.47 21.53
C PRO A 111 20.02 -16.41 22.28
N GLY A 112 18.77 -16.18 21.87
CA GLY A 112 17.93 -15.13 22.45
C GLY A 112 18.35 -13.70 22.09
N GLY A 113 19.26 -13.53 21.13
CA GLY A 113 19.76 -12.22 20.72
C GLY A 113 18.70 -11.33 20.10
N VAL A 114 18.92 -10.02 20.16
CA VAL A 114 18.04 -9.00 19.60
C VAL A 114 18.79 -8.18 18.56
N LEU A 115 18.20 -8.05 17.37
CA LEU A 115 18.65 -7.17 16.31
C LEU A 115 17.77 -5.93 16.26
N THR A 116 18.33 -4.78 16.61
CA THR A 116 17.62 -3.49 16.53
C THR A 116 18.01 -2.75 15.25
N LEU A 117 17.01 -2.47 14.42
CA LEU A 117 17.11 -1.70 13.19
C LEU A 117 16.75 -0.24 13.50
N VAL A 118 17.76 0.63 13.64
CA VAL A 118 17.56 2.05 13.96
C VAL A 118 17.26 2.82 12.68
N GLN A 119 16.07 3.40 12.60
CA GLN A 119 15.58 4.16 11.46
C GLN A 119 16.47 5.40 11.24
N PRO A 120 16.97 5.65 10.02
CA PRO A 120 17.70 6.88 9.74
C PRO A 120 16.76 8.09 9.85
N PRO A 121 17.27 9.30 10.14
CA PRO A 121 16.46 10.51 10.15
C PRO A 121 15.79 10.70 8.78
N VAL A 122 14.47 10.68 8.76
CA VAL A 122 13.67 10.77 7.53
C VAL A 122 13.30 12.23 7.30
N LEU A 123 13.61 12.76 6.12
CA LEU A 123 13.33 14.17 5.77
C LEU A 123 11.91 14.40 5.23
N ARG A 124 11.18 13.33 4.90
CA ARG A 124 9.86 13.38 4.27
C ARG A 124 8.78 12.79 5.17
N HIS A 125 7.60 13.41 5.19
CA HIS A 125 6.45 12.84 5.88
C HIS A 125 5.99 11.53 5.21
N ARG A 126 5.83 10.50 6.04
CA ARG A 126 5.38 9.15 5.65
C ARG A 126 3.86 9.14 5.40
N TYR A 127 3.41 9.77 4.32
CA TYR A 127 1.97 9.79 3.98
C TYR A 127 1.56 8.65 3.04
N SER A 128 2.52 7.99 2.39
CA SER A 128 2.26 6.99 1.35
C SER A 128 2.98 5.68 1.63
N VAL A 129 2.24 4.58 1.64
CA VAL A 129 2.78 3.21 1.72
C VAL A 129 3.63 2.83 0.49
N PHE A 130 3.65 3.66 -0.55
CA PHE A 130 4.44 3.41 -1.76
C PHE A 130 5.85 3.98 -1.69
N TRP A 131 6.11 4.94 -0.80
CA TRP A 131 7.44 5.52 -0.61
C TRP A 131 7.93 5.21 0.79
N LEU A 132 8.53 4.03 0.91
CA LEU A 132 9.11 3.56 2.16
C LEU A 132 10.59 3.90 2.17
N GLU A 133 11.05 4.51 3.26
CA GLU A 133 12.45 4.92 3.43
C GLU A 133 13.09 4.13 4.58
N GLY A 134 14.40 3.93 4.50
CA GLY A 134 15.13 3.22 5.56
C GLY A 134 14.62 1.79 5.78
N TRP A 135 14.27 1.47 7.03
CA TRP A 135 13.78 0.16 7.45
C TRP A 135 12.27 -0.01 7.33
N ASP A 136 11.51 1.05 7.01
CA ASP A 136 10.05 0.97 6.82
C ASP A 136 9.68 -0.03 5.72
N VAL A 137 10.58 -0.23 4.74
CA VAL A 137 10.42 -1.23 3.68
C VAL A 137 10.31 -2.67 4.22
N LEU A 138 10.78 -2.90 5.45
CA LEU A 138 10.69 -4.16 6.17
C LEU A 138 9.67 -4.12 7.32
N ALA A 139 8.95 -3.02 7.57
CA ALA A 139 8.07 -2.88 8.74
C ALA A 139 7.03 -4.02 8.85
N HIS A 140 6.44 -4.43 7.73
CA HIS A 140 5.53 -5.57 7.67
C HIS A 140 6.23 -6.91 7.36
N GLY A 141 7.53 -6.87 7.07
CA GLY A 141 8.35 -8.02 6.67
C GLY A 141 9.42 -8.42 7.69
N VAL A 142 9.42 -7.85 8.90
CA VAL A 142 10.41 -8.15 9.95
C VAL A 142 10.43 -9.64 10.29
N THR A 143 9.25 -10.27 10.37
CA THR A 143 9.11 -11.72 10.53
C THR A 143 9.84 -12.50 9.45
N GLY A 144 9.98 -11.94 8.25
CA GLY A 144 10.76 -12.52 7.16
C GLY A 144 12.23 -12.71 7.53
N VAL A 145 12.84 -11.81 8.33
CA VAL A 145 14.22 -11.97 8.81
C VAL A 145 14.35 -13.20 9.72
N VAL A 146 13.41 -13.35 10.66
CA VAL A 146 13.34 -14.49 11.59
C VAL A 146 13.16 -15.80 10.81
N THR A 147 12.18 -15.84 9.89
CA THR A 147 11.89 -17.02 9.07
C THR A 147 13.08 -17.38 8.17
N LEU A 148 13.67 -16.42 7.46
CA LEU A 148 14.75 -16.69 6.50
C LEU A 148 16.09 -17.00 7.19
N SER A 149 16.31 -16.52 8.42
CA SER A 149 17.51 -16.86 9.18
C SER A 149 17.45 -18.24 9.83
N GLY A 150 16.26 -18.84 9.94
CA GLY A 150 16.05 -20.11 10.66
C GLY A 150 16.18 -19.97 12.18
N ARG A 151 16.13 -18.74 12.71
CA ARG A 151 16.28 -18.43 14.12
C ARG A 151 14.96 -17.92 14.68
N SER A 152 14.15 -18.79 15.26
CA SER A 152 12.89 -18.39 15.92
C SER A 152 13.08 -17.82 17.33
N ASP A 153 14.30 -17.91 17.86
CA ASP A 153 14.67 -17.48 19.21
C ASP A 153 15.12 -16.01 19.28
N ILE A 154 15.34 -15.35 18.14
CA ILE A 154 15.83 -13.97 18.10
C ILE A 154 14.69 -12.95 18.01
N GLY A 155 14.89 -11.77 18.60
CA GLY A 155 14.04 -10.61 18.41
C GLY A 155 14.56 -9.71 17.29
N VAL A 156 13.66 -9.15 16.49
CA VAL A 156 14.00 -8.10 15.52
C VAL A 156 13.05 -6.93 15.70
N HIS A 157 13.58 -5.75 15.94
CA HIS A 157 12.79 -4.54 16.21
C HIS A 157 13.27 -3.37 15.36
N ILE A 158 12.32 -2.56 14.88
CA ILE A 158 12.62 -1.28 14.25
C ILE A 158 12.34 -0.19 15.29
N VAL A 159 13.30 0.70 15.51
CA VAL A 159 13.16 1.83 16.44
C VAL A 159 13.48 3.14 15.72
N GLU A 160 12.84 4.22 16.15
CA GLU A 160 13.10 5.55 15.58
C GLU A 160 14.45 6.10 16.05
N ALA A 161 15.05 7.00 15.27
CA ALA A 161 16.30 7.66 15.65
C ALA A 161 16.16 8.35 17.03
N GLY A 162 17.11 8.08 17.93
CA GLY A 162 17.12 8.62 19.29
C GLY A 162 16.39 7.76 20.34
N GLN A 163 15.68 6.71 19.92
CA GLN A 163 15.20 5.70 20.86
C GLN A 163 16.32 4.74 21.26
N PRO A 164 16.31 4.21 22.49
CA PRO A 164 17.33 3.28 22.95
C PRO A 164 17.28 1.98 22.12
N ALA A 165 18.43 1.57 21.60
CA ALA A 165 18.57 0.30 20.91
C ALA A 165 18.91 -0.83 21.89
N VAL A 166 18.35 -2.02 21.67
CA VAL A 166 18.60 -3.21 22.50
C VAL A 166 19.35 -4.26 21.67
N GLY A 167 20.41 -4.83 22.22
CA GLY A 167 21.21 -5.84 21.54
C GLY A 167 22.10 -5.28 20.44
N GLU A 168 22.24 -5.99 19.33
CA GLU A 168 23.01 -5.54 18.18
C GLU A 168 22.22 -4.47 17.40
N ALA A 169 22.77 -3.28 17.28
CA ALA A 169 22.11 -2.15 16.66
C ALA A 169 22.72 -1.85 15.29
N VAL A 170 21.88 -1.78 14.26
CA VAL A 170 22.31 -1.39 12.91
C VAL A 170 21.43 -0.28 12.37
N THR A 171 22.02 0.60 11.54
CA THR A 171 21.29 1.65 10.84
C THR A 171 21.63 1.64 9.35
N LEU A 172 20.91 2.45 8.57
CA LEU A 172 21.18 2.65 7.15
C LEU A 172 21.87 3.99 6.94
N ARG A 173 23.05 3.94 6.30
CA ARG A 173 23.77 5.12 5.82
C ARG A 173 24.12 4.92 4.36
N ASP A 174 23.64 5.81 3.50
CA ASP A 174 23.85 5.76 2.05
C ASP A 174 23.46 4.41 1.42
N GLY A 175 22.34 3.84 1.89
CA GLY A 175 21.81 2.54 1.44
C GLY A 175 22.58 1.31 1.95
N ARG A 176 23.58 1.50 2.81
CA ARG A 176 24.38 0.42 3.41
C ARG A 176 24.03 0.22 4.88
N VAL A 177 24.04 -1.04 5.30
CA VAL A 177 23.84 -1.43 6.71
C VAL A 177 25.13 -1.18 7.48
N VAL A 178 25.09 -0.25 8.42
CA VAL A 178 26.21 0.15 9.27
C VAL A 178 25.89 -0.23 10.72
N GLU A 179 26.86 -0.81 11.41
CA GLU A 179 26.74 -1.12 12.84
C GLU A 179 26.86 0.17 13.65
N LEU A 180 25.95 0.37 14.61
CA LEU A 180 26.08 1.42 15.59
C LEU A 180 26.96 0.89 16.72
N ALA A 181 27.99 1.66 17.10
CA ALA A 181 28.86 1.28 18.20
C ALA A 181 28.02 0.97 19.45
N ARG A 182 28.31 -0.15 20.11
CA ARG A 182 27.71 -0.45 21.42
C ARG A 182 28.17 0.65 22.38
N ASN A 183 27.23 1.46 22.84
CA ASN A 183 27.45 2.34 23.98
C ASN A 183 27.69 1.51 25.25
#